data_AF-A0A849DMQ4-F1
#
_entry.id   AF-A0A849DMQ4-F1
#
_cell.length_a   1.000
_cell.length_b   1.000
_cell.length_c   1.000
_cell.angle_alpha   90.00
_cell.angle_beta   90.00
_cell.angle_gamma   90.00
#
_symmetry.space_group_name_H-M   'P 1'
#
loop_
_entity.id
_entity.type
_entity.pdbx_description
1 polymer ?
#
loop_
_entity_poly.entity_id
_entity_poly.type
_entity_poly.pdbx_seq_one_letter_code
_entity_poly.pdbx_strand_id
1 'polypeptide(L)'
;MTTEPETTPAGPANPTPHAISAQRPLGLGQVTLDGDGLLGAWQRRNATATLPHCVSHLERGGALDNLRRASAGDDGEHRGMWFSDSDVYKTLEAVAWELGRGTASDVDALVDFLTETTALLASVQEDDGYLNSYYTGQRADRRWRELLSSHELYCAGHLIQAAVAAARAGVADDLVAVARRCADLLVRRFGPDGVEGVCGHPEIETALAELYRVTGHRPYLDLATRFVKLRGTGLLAAGLPDGPRFGLRYYQDHLPVSAAPEVTGHAVRQLYLLAGLVDVAVETEDAELLDASRRLWDSAFQTKTYITGAHGSRHRDEAFGDPYELPPDRAYAETCAAIASFQWNWRMLLATGEHRHADEMERVLYNGIAGATATDGRHFFYSNPLQLRTGHDGSDEDAPSVRLPSYSCFCCPPNLARLMASIQG
;
A
#
# COMPACT_ATOMS: atom_id res chain seq x y z
N MET A 1 -24.70 28.67 -19.23
CA MET A 1 -24.18 27.30 -19.18
C MET A 1 -22.67 27.39 -19.09
N THR A 2 -22.15 27.49 -17.88
CA THR A 2 -20.74 27.27 -17.59
C THR A 2 -20.57 25.76 -17.57
N THR A 3 -20.01 25.21 -18.64
CA THR A 3 -19.46 23.85 -18.61
C THR A 3 -18.36 23.85 -17.56
N GLU A 4 -18.59 23.16 -16.43
CA GLU A 4 -17.49 22.79 -15.55
C GLU A 4 -16.43 22.07 -16.39
N PRO A 5 -15.14 22.40 -16.26
CA PRO A 5 -14.11 21.69 -16.99
C PRO A 5 -14.20 20.22 -16.59
N GLU A 6 -14.35 19.31 -17.56
CA GLU A 6 -14.24 17.87 -17.33
C GLU A 6 -12.92 17.62 -16.60
N THR A 7 -13.01 17.38 -15.29
CA THR A 7 -11.84 17.03 -14.48
C THR A 7 -11.45 15.64 -14.90
N THR A 8 -10.39 15.51 -15.70
CA THR A 8 -9.90 14.20 -16.10
C THR A 8 -9.54 13.40 -14.84
N PRO A 9 -9.95 12.12 -14.73
CA PRO A 9 -9.61 11.27 -13.59
C PRO A 9 -8.12 11.34 -13.25
N ALA A 10 -7.77 11.71 -12.03
CA ALA A 10 -6.38 11.81 -11.60
C ALA A 10 -5.79 10.41 -11.32
N GLY A 11 -4.46 10.27 -11.49
CA GLY A 11 -3.74 9.03 -11.18
C GLY A 11 -3.56 8.75 -9.68
N PRO A 12 -2.81 7.70 -9.30
CA PRO A 12 -2.62 7.27 -7.91
C PRO A 12 -1.91 8.29 -7.01
N ALA A 13 -1.06 9.16 -7.57
CA ALA A 13 -0.44 10.25 -6.83
C ALA A 13 -0.61 11.55 -7.62
N ASN A 14 -1.32 12.52 -7.06
CA ASN A 14 -1.60 13.80 -7.73
C ASN A 14 -1.36 14.98 -6.77
N PRO A 15 -0.11 15.50 -6.71
CA PRO A 15 0.23 16.62 -5.83
C PRO A 15 -0.67 17.83 -6.06
N THR A 16 -0.99 18.57 -5.00
CA THR A 16 -1.80 19.80 -5.15
C THR A 16 -1.04 20.87 -5.96
N PRO A 17 -1.75 21.88 -6.52
CA PRO A 17 -1.09 22.97 -7.25
C PRO A 17 -0.02 23.72 -6.46
N HIS A 18 -0.11 23.70 -5.12
CA HIS A 18 0.83 24.36 -4.21
C HIS A 18 1.97 23.45 -3.75
N ALA A 19 1.87 22.14 -3.96
CA ALA A 19 2.90 21.20 -3.55
C ALA A 19 4.22 21.41 -4.32
N ILE A 20 5.34 21.17 -3.64
CA ILE A 20 6.67 21.07 -4.27
C ILE A 20 6.63 19.93 -5.29
N SER A 21 6.58 20.26 -6.58
CA SER A 21 6.79 19.23 -7.60
C SER A 21 7.34 19.83 -8.89
N ALA A 22 8.35 19.15 -9.42
CA ALA A 22 9.02 19.48 -10.67
C ALA A 22 8.26 18.93 -11.88
N GLN A 23 7.49 17.85 -11.69
CA GLN A 23 6.68 17.21 -12.73
C GLN A 23 5.24 17.04 -12.25
N ARG A 24 4.27 17.24 -13.14
CA ARG A 24 2.85 16.95 -12.87
C ARG A 24 2.45 15.67 -13.62
N PRO A 25 1.75 14.74 -12.96
CA PRO A 25 1.32 13.51 -13.60
C PRO A 25 0.24 13.81 -14.65
N LEU A 26 0.13 12.92 -15.64
CA LEU A 26 -1.03 12.89 -16.52
C LEU A 26 -2.19 12.19 -15.80
N GLY A 27 -3.42 12.61 -16.08
CA GLY A 27 -4.62 11.91 -15.61
C GLY A 27 -4.82 10.56 -16.32
N LEU A 28 -5.54 9.65 -15.69
CA LEU A 28 -5.81 8.29 -16.20
C LEU A 28 -6.53 8.31 -17.56
N GLY A 29 -7.38 9.31 -17.82
CA GLY A 29 -8.05 9.49 -19.11
C GLY A 29 -7.18 10.13 -20.20
N GLN A 30 -5.97 10.59 -19.87
CA GLN A 30 -5.07 11.26 -20.82
C GLN A 30 -4.05 10.29 -21.45
N VAL A 31 -3.95 9.06 -20.92
CA VAL A 31 -3.01 8.04 -21.39
C VAL A 31 -3.78 6.77 -21.72
N THR A 32 -3.62 6.28 -22.95
CA THR A 32 -4.13 4.96 -23.35
C THR A 32 -2.94 4.10 -23.75
N LEU A 33 -2.78 2.96 -23.05
CA LEU A 33 -1.76 1.99 -23.41
C LEU A 33 -2.25 1.18 -24.61
N ASP A 34 -1.40 1.06 -25.63
CA ASP A 34 -1.66 0.12 -26.72
C ASP A 34 -1.74 -1.29 -26.13
N GLY A 35 -2.90 -1.92 -26.27
CA GLY A 35 -3.14 -3.25 -25.74
C GLY A 35 -2.13 -4.26 -26.28
N ASP A 36 -1.72 -4.14 -27.55
CA ASP A 36 -0.77 -5.06 -28.17
C ASP A 36 0.69 -4.72 -27.81
N GLY A 37 0.91 -3.56 -27.20
CA GLY A 37 2.15 -3.22 -26.52
C GLY A 37 2.34 -3.99 -25.22
N LEU A 38 3.58 -4.04 -24.73
CA LEU A 38 3.95 -4.85 -23.57
C LEU A 38 3.16 -4.48 -22.30
N LEU A 39 3.09 -3.18 -21.95
CA LEU A 39 2.38 -2.71 -20.77
C LEU A 39 0.85 -2.85 -20.91
N GLY A 40 0.30 -2.58 -22.10
CA GLY A 40 -1.12 -2.82 -22.37
C GLY A 40 -1.49 -4.29 -22.27
N ALA A 41 -0.62 -5.21 -22.71
CA ALA A 41 -0.84 -6.64 -22.57
C ALA A 41 -0.82 -7.09 -21.10
N TRP A 42 0.04 -6.50 -20.26
CA TRP A 42 0.05 -6.75 -18.81
C TRP A 42 -1.20 -6.20 -18.14
N GLN A 43 -1.64 -4.99 -18.50
CA GLN A 43 -2.87 -4.41 -18.00
C GLN A 43 -4.11 -5.23 -18.40
N ARG A 44 -4.17 -5.73 -19.64
CA ARG A 44 -5.24 -6.67 -20.07
C ARG A 44 -5.19 -7.98 -19.30
N ARG A 45 -4.01 -8.57 -19.07
CA ARG A 45 -3.86 -9.77 -18.22
C ARG A 45 -4.37 -9.50 -16.81
N ASN A 46 -4.07 -8.32 -16.27
CA ASN A 46 -4.57 -7.93 -14.96
C ASN A 46 -6.10 -7.93 -14.92
N ALA A 47 -6.74 -7.21 -15.84
CA ALA A 47 -8.19 -7.09 -15.93
C ALA A 47 -8.90 -8.44 -16.13
N THR A 48 -8.32 -9.33 -16.94
CA THR A 48 -8.97 -10.59 -17.37
C THR A 48 -8.61 -11.81 -16.53
N ALA A 49 -7.55 -11.75 -15.72
CA ALA A 49 -7.07 -12.90 -14.95
C ALA A 49 -6.72 -12.57 -13.50
N THR A 50 -5.84 -11.57 -13.27
CA THR A 50 -5.34 -11.28 -11.92
C THR A 50 -6.41 -10.68 -11.02
N LEU A 51 -7.14 -9.67 -11.49
CA LEU A 51 -8.20 -9.03 -10.70
C LEU A 51 -9.36 -10.00 -10.40
N PRO A 52 -9.91 -10.76 -11.37
CA PRO A 52 -10.90 -11.79 -11.07
C PRO A 52 -10.41 -12.87 -10.10
N HIS A 53 -9.12 -13.23 -10.17
CA HIS A 53 -8.50 -14.14 -9.21
C HIS A 53 -8.48 -13.56 -7.80
N CYS A 54 -8.15 -12.27 -7.64
CA CYS A 54 -8.18 -11.57 -6.37
C CYS A 54 -9.61 -11.54 -5.80
N VAL A 55 -10.59 -11.11 -6.59
CA VAL A 55 -12.02 -11.10 -6.19
C VAL A 55 -12.46 -12.48 -5.69
N SER A 56 -12.15 -13.53 -6.44
CA SER A 56 -12.53 -14.89 -6.03
C SER A 56 -11.77 -15.38 -4.80
N HIS A 57 -10.54 -14.92 -4.57
CA HIS A 57 -9.78 -15.27 -3.38
C HIS A 57 -10.38 -14.65 -2.11
N LEU A 58 -11.00 -13.47 -2.16
CA LEU A 58 -11.59 -12.83 -0.98
C LEU A 58 -12.70 -13.68 -0.34
N GLU A 59 -13.46 -14.40 -1.15
CA GLU A 59 -14.44 -15.40 -0.69
C GLU A 59 -13.75 -16.65 -0.13
N ARG A 60 -12.86 -17.27 -0.92
CA ARG A 60 -12.23 -18.55 -0.55
C ARG A 60 -11.33 -18.42 0.69
N GLY A 61 -10.58 -17.32 0.77
CA GLY A 61 -9.69 -16.95 1.86
C GLY A 61 -10.42 -16.50 3.13
N GLY A 62 -11.72 -16.17 3.02
CA GLY A 62 -12.58 -15.83 4.16
C GLY A 62 -12.56 -14.36 4.56
N ALA A 63 -11.91 -13.47 3.81
CA ALA A 63 -11.87 -12.04 4.14
C ALA A 63 -13.27 -11.40 4.09
N LEU A 64 -14.08 -11.72 3.07
CA LEU A 64 -15.48 -11.25 3.00
C LEU A 64 -16.37 -11.93 4.06
N ASP A 65 -16.09 -13.19 4.39
CA ASP A 65 -16.80 -13.90 5.46
C ASP A 65 -16.57 -13.24 6.83
N ASN A 66 -15.35 -12.79 7.13
CA ASN A 66 -15.05 -12.09 8.37
C ASN A 66 -15.89 -10.80 8.49
N LEU A 67 -16.03 -10.03 7.40
CA LEU A 67 -16.88 -8.84 7.35
C LEU A 67 -18.37 -9.19 7.51
N ARG A 68 -18.87 -10.23 6.84
CA ARG A 68 -20.27 -10.69 7.00
C ARG A 68 -20.57 -11.11 8.43
N ARG A 69 -19.64 -11.81 9.09
CA ARG A 69 -19.77 -12.19 10.50
C ARG A 69 -19.78 -10.96 11.41
N ALA A 70 -18.85 -10.04 11.21
CA ALA A 70 -18.81 -8.79 11.96
C ALA A 70 -20.12 -8.00 11.81
N SER A 71 -20.66 -7.91 10.58
CA SER A 71 -21.95 -7.27 10.32
C SER A 71 -23.13 -7.97 10.99
N ALA A 72 -23.06 -9.29 11.17
CA ALA A 72 -24.09 -10.08 11.85
C ALA A 72 -23.94 -10.10 13.37
N GLY A 73 -22.87 -9.50 13.93
CA GLY A 73 -22.52 -9.64 15.34
C GLY A 73 -22.12 -11.07 15.74
N ASP A 74 -21.58 -11.84 14.79
CA ASP A 74 -21.07 -13.20 15.03
C ASP A 74 -19.60 -13.17 15.44
N ASP A 75 -19.33 -13.56 16.68
CA ASP A 75 -17.99 -13.61 17.30
C ASP A 75 -17.19 -14.89 16.94
N GLY A 76 -17.51 -15.54 15.82
CA GLY A 76 -16.83 -16.73 15.34
C GLY A 76 -15.31 -16.57 15.15
N GLU A 77 -14.65 -17.68 14.84
CA GLU A 77 -13.21 -17.68 14.57
C GLU A 77 -12.88 -16.86 13.30
N HIS A 78 -11.99 -15.88 13.45
CA HIS A 78 -11.49 -15.07 12.33
C HIS A 78 -10.64 -15.93 11.39
N ARG A 79 -10.89 -15.84 10.09
CA ARG A 79 -10.17 -16.61 9.08
C ARG A 79 -9.05 -15.78 8.45
N GLY A 80 -7.85 -16.35 8.36
CA GLY A 80 -6.69 -15.68 7.77
C GLY A 80 -6.00 -14.72 8.73
N MET A 81 -5.18 -13.82 8.18
CA MET A 81 -4.46 -12.81 8.96
C MET A 81 -5.44 -11.79 9.56
N TRP A 82 -5.13 -11.24 10.74
CA TRP A 82 -5.96 -10.22 11.39
C TRP A 82 -6.05 -8.90 10.60
N PHE A 83 -5.19 -8.74 9.57
CA PHE A 83 -5.22 -7.62 8.62
C PHE A 83 -5.82 -8.00 7.25
N SER A 84 -6.54 -9.12 7.14
CA SER A 84 -7.17 -9.60 5.89
C SER A 84 -8.13 -8.60 5.26
N ASP A 85 -8.67 -7.67 6.04
CA ASP A 85 -9.48 -6.55 5.55
C ASP A 85 -8.73 -5.72 4.48
N SER A 86 -7.41 -5.58 4.61
CA SER A 86 -6.59 -4.88 3.62
C SER A 86 -6.57 -5.56 2.25
N ASP A 87 -6.81 -6.88 2.17
CA ASP A 87 -6.90 -7.59 0.90
C ASP A 87 -8.19 -7.18 0.15
N VAL A 88 -9.28 -6.99 0.89
CA VAL A 88 -10.54 -6.44 0.37
C VAL A 88 -10.31 -5.03 -0.15
N TYR A 89 -9.67 -4.17 0.63
CA TYR A 89 -9.48 -2.77 0.25
C TYR A 89 -8.54 -2.60 -0.95
N LYS A 90 -7.42 -3.32 -1.02
CA LYS A 90 -6.54 -3.30 -2.19
C LYS A 90 -7.25 -3.82 -3.45
N THR A 91 -8.13 -4.81 -3.30
CA THR A 91 -8.95 -5.30 -4.41
C THR A 91 -9.97 -4.25 -4.85
N LEU A 92 -10.65 -3.57 -3.92
CA LEU A 92 -11.55 -2.45 -4.24
C LEU A 92 -10.80 -1.29 -4.93
N GLU A 93 -9.58 -0.99 -4.49
CA GLU A 93 -8.72 0.00 -5.14
C GLU A 93 -8.44 -0.38 -6.61
N ALA A 94 -8.08 -1.64 -6.85
CA ALA A 94 -7.85 -2.16 -8.21
C ALA A 94 -9.14 -2.12 -9.07
N VAL A 95 -10.29 -2.46 -8.49
CA VAL A 95 -11.60 -2.38 -9.16
C VAL A 95 -11.96 -0.93 -9.51
N ALA A 96 -11.76 0.02 -8.60
CA ALA A 96 -12.03 1.43 -8.84
C ALA A 96 -11.17 1.97 -10.00
N TRP A 97 -9.89 1.64 -10.03
CA TRP A 97 -9.02 2.01 -11.15
C TRP A 97 -9.41 1.37 -12.48
N GLU A 98 -9.79 0.09 -12.46
CA GLU A 98 -10.21 -0.62 -13.66
C GLU A 98 -11.52 -0.07 -14.24
N LEU A 99 -12.48 0.30 -13.38
CA LEU A 99 -13.71 0.99 -13.77
C LEU A 99 -13.42 2.40 -14.32
N GLY A 100 -12.57 3.17 -13.63
CA GLY A 100 -12.18 4.52 -14.06
C GLY A 100 -11.45 4.57 -15.40
N ARG A 101 -10.77 3.48 -15.77
CA ARG A 101 -10.11 3.31 -17.08
C ARG A 101 -11.12 3.07 -18.21
N GLY A 102 -12.33 2.60 -17.91
CA GLY A 102 -13.42 2.44 -18.87
C GLY A 102 -13.25 1.31 -19.89
N THR A 103 -12.34 0.36 -19.65
CA THR A 103 -12.07 -0.76 -20.59
C THR A 103 -12.15 -2.13 -19.92
N ALA A 104 -12.86 -2.22 -18.79
CA ALA A 104 -13.08 -3.48 -18.11
C ALA A 104 -13.86 -4.45 -19.02
N SER A 105 -13.44 -5.72 -19.05
CA SER A 105 -14.11 -6.74 -19.87
C SER A 105 -15.46 -7.16 -19.32
N ASP A 106 -15.70 -6.98 -18.02
CA ASP A 106 -16.93 -7.33 -17.31
C ASP A 106 -17.28 -6.21 -16.32
N VAL A 107 -17.74 -5.08 -16.88
CA VAL A 107 -18.06 -3.86 -16.12
C VAL A 107 -19.14 -4.14 -15.06
N ASP A 108 -20.19 -4.86 -15.44
CA ASP A 108 -21.33 -5.13 -14.56
C ASP A 108 -20.89 -5.92 -13.32
N ALA A 109 -20.09 -6.99 -13.50
CA ALA A 109 -19.59 -7.76 -12.36
C ALA A 109 -18.67 -6.94 -11.43
N LEU A 110 -17.87 -6.02 -11.97
CA LEU A 110 -17.02 -5.14 -11.16
C LEU A 110 -17.83 -4.09 -10.40
N VAL A 111 -18.87 -3.52 -11.03
CA VAL A 111 -19.80 -2.59 -10.38
C VAL A 111 -20.58 -3.28 -9.27
N ASP A 112 -21.09 -4.49 -9.52
CA ASP A 112 -21.81 -5.29 -8.52
C ASP A 112 -20.89 -5.59 -7.33
N PHE A 113 -19.67 -6.10 -7.59
CA PHE A 113 -18.70 -6.37 -6.53
C PHE A 113 -18.36 -5.12 -5.71
N LEU A 114 -18.11 -3.98 -6.37
CA LEU A 114 -17.80 -2.71 -5.70
C LEU A 114 -18.98 -2.25 -4.83
N THR A 115 -20.20 -2.33 -5.36
CA THR A 115 -21.43 -1.89 -4.67
C THR A 115 -21.74 -2.78 -3.47
N GLU A 116 -21.77 -4.09 -3.66
CA GLU A 116 -22.09 -5.06 -2.59
C GLU A 116 -21.04 -5.04 -1.49
N THR A 117 -19.76 -4.99 -1.84
CA THR A 117 -18.69 -4.93 -0.85
C THR A 117 -18.73 -3.60 -0.10
N THR A 118 -18.98 -2.48 -0.77
CA THR A 118 -19.14 -1.17 -0.11
C THR A 118 -20.30 -1.18 0.88
N ALA A 119 -21.45 -1.74 0.51
CA ALA A 119 -22.59 -1.87 1.40
C ALA A 119 -22.26 -2.75 2.63
N LEU A 120 -21.50 -3.83 2.44
CA LEU A 120 -21.01 -4.67 3.54
C LEU A 120 -20.04 -3.92 4.45
N LEU A 121 -19.12 -3.13 3.91
CA LEU A 121 -18.24 -2.29 4.72
C LEU A 121 -19.02 -1.27 5.55
N ALA A 122 -20.03 -0.63 4.95
CA ALA A 122 -20.91 0.29 5.64
C ALA A 122 -21.71 -0.37 6.77
N SER A 123 -22.13 -1.63 6.60
CA SER A 123 -22.87 -2.37 7.64
C SER A 123 -21.98 -2.87 8.80
N VAL A 124 -20.68 -3.00 8.58
CA VAL A 124 -19.69 -3.30 9.63
C VAL A 124 -19.24 -2.03 10.36
N GLN A 125 -19.24 -0.87 9.68
CA GLN A 125 -18.74 0.38 10.24
C GLN A 125 -19.58 0.87 11.42
N GLU A 126 -18.94 1.07 12.56
CA GLU A 126 -19.60 1.56 13.77
C GLU A 126 -19.94 3.05 13.72
N ASP A 127 -20.79 3.51 14.64
CA ASP A 127 -21.30 4.89 14.71
C ASP A 127 -20.18 5.94 14.77
N ASP A 128 -19.08 5.63 15.46
CA ASP A 128 -17.92 6.52 15.59
C ASP A 128 -17.02 6.54 14.34
N GLY A 129 -17.26 5.65 13.37
CA GLY A 129 -16.49 5.49 12.15
C GLY A 129 -15.48 4.33 12.17
N TYR A 130 -15.37 3.59 13.28
CA TYR A 130 -14.46 2.46 13.39
C TYR A 130 -14.85 1.33 12.42
N LEU A 131 -13.85 0.76 11.74
CA LEU A 131 -14.06 -0.33 10.77
C LEU A 131 -12.83 -1.25 10.78
N ASN A 132 -13.01 -2.45 11.32
CA ASN A 132 -12.06 -3.54 11.27
C ASN A 132 -12.77 -4.83 11.70
N SER A 133 -12.79 -5.87 10.88
CA SER A 133 -13.50 -7.12 11.16
C SER A 133 -12.93 -7.90 12.35
N TYR A 134 -11.61 -7.84 12.55
CA TYR A 134 -10.91 -8.58 13.62
C TYR A 134 -11.22 -8.00 15.02
N TYR A 135 -11.20 -6.68 15.17
CA TYR A 135 -11.39 -5.99 16.45
C TYR A 135 -12.87 -5.62 16.72
N THR A 136 -13.78 -6.51 16.34
CA THR A 136 -15.21 -6.47 16.68
C THR A 136 -15.54 -7.43 17.83
N GLY A 137 -16.79 -7.36 18.33
CA GLY A 137 -17.30 -8.32 19.32
C GLY A 137 -16.42 -8.42 20.57
N GLN A 138 -16.03 -9.65 20.93
CA GLN A 138 -15.15 -9.94 22.08
C GLN A 138 -13.75 -9.31 22.02
N ARG A 139 -13.32 -8.79 20.86
CA ARG A 139 -12.02 -8.11 20.70
C ARG A 139 -12.15 -6.58 20.66
N ALA A 140 -13.37 -6.04 20.78
CA ALA A 140 -13.64 -4.61 20.69
C ALA A 140 -12.93 -3.78 21.78
N ASP A 141 -12.67 -4.36 22.94
CA ASP A 141 -11.94 -3.69 24.02
C ASP A 141 -10.45 -3.49 23.70
N ARG A 142 -9.88 -4.25 22.76
CA ARG A 142 -8.46 -4.21 22.36
C ARG A 142 -8.12 -3.16 21.30
N ARG A 143 -9.12 -2.47 20.75
CA ARG A 143 -8.95 -1.45 19.69
C ARG A 143 -7.87 -0.44 20.05
N TRP A 144 -6.96 -0.22 19.11
CA TRP A 144 -5.87 0.76 19.20
C TRP A 144 -4.92 0.56 20.40
N ARG A 145 -4.95 -0.59 21.06
CA ARG A 145 -4.05 -0.87 22.21
C ARG A 145 -2.73 -1.53 21.78
N GLU A 146 -2.71 -2.16 20.62
CA GLU A 146 -1.61 -3.00 20.15
C GLU A 146 -1.01 -2.47 18.84
N LEU A 147 -0.80 -1.15 18.74
CA LEU A 147 -0.41 -0.48 17.49
C LEU A 147 0.87 -1.05 16.85
N LEU A 148 1.74 -1.70 17.63
CA LEU A 148 2.91 -2.46 17.16
C LEU A 148 2.54 -3.54 16.13
N SER A 149 1.42 -4.23 16.32
CA SER A 149 1.08 -5.43 15.54
C SER A 149 -0.35 -5.46 15.04
N SER A 150 -1.26 -4.60 15.52
CA SER A 150 -2.69 -4.68 15.23
C SER A 150 -3.03 -4.44 13.76
N HIS A 151 -2.18 -3.68 13.03
CA HIS A 151 -2.43 -3.24 11.65
C HIS A 151 -3.77 -2.49 11.47
N GLU A 152 -4.41 -2.00 12.54
CA GLU A 152 -5.68 -1.25 12.42
C GLU A 152 -5.52 0.01 11.56
N LEU A 153 -4.46 0.80 11.80
CA LEU A 153 -4.13 1.97 10.99
C LEU A 153 -3.68 1.59 9.57
N TYR A 154 -3.05 0.43 9.38
CA TYR A 154 -2.65 -0.07 8.06
C TYR A 154 -3.88 -0.46 7.22
N CYS A 155 -4.83 -1.18 7.81
CA CYS A 155 -6.11 -1.49 7.19
C CYS A 155 -6.89 -0.21 6.87
N ALA A 156 -6.95 0.75 7.80
CA ALA A 156 -7.57 2.05 7.54
C ALA A 156 -6.88 2.81 6.39
N GLY A 157 -5.56 2.74 6.29
CA GLY A 157 -4.80 3.34 5.18
C GLY A 157 -5.19 2.74 3.83
N HIS A 158 -5.27 1.41 3.73
CA HIS A 158 -5.72 0.76 2.49
C HIS A 158 -7.19 1.02 2.15
N LEU A 159 -8.08 1.13 3.16
CA LEU A 159 -9.47 1.59 2.93
C LEU A 159 -9.50 2.99 2.33
N ILE A 160 -8.67 3.90 2.86
CA ILE A 160 -8.56 5.26 2.37
C ILE A 160 -7.98 5.30 0.94
N GLN A 161 -6.97 4.49 0.62
CA GLN A 161 -6.46 4.38 -0.76
C GLN A 161 -7.53 3.90 -1.74
N ALA A 162 -8.35 2.91 -1.35
CA ALA A 162 -9.47 2.44 -2.15
C ALA A 162 -10.50 3.56 -2.40
N ALA A 163 -10.81 4.36 -1.39
CA ALA A 163 -11.68 5.53 -1.52
C ALA A 163 -11.07 6.66 -2.37
N VAL A 164 -9.77 6.90 -2.28
CA VAL A 164 -9.07 7.85 -3.16
C VAL A 164 -9.18 7.40 -4.61
N ALA A 165 -9.00 6.11 -4.88
CA ALA A 165 -9.17 5.53 -6.20
C ALA A 165 -10.60 5.72 -6.72
N ALA A 166 -11.59 5.39 -5.89
CA ALA A 166 -13.01 5.56 -6.19
C ALA A 166 -13.35 7.01 -6.53
N ALA A 167 -12.94 7.97 -5.69
CA ALA A 167 -13.18 9.39 -5.89
C ALA A 167 -12.53 9.92 -7.18
N ARG A 168 -11.29 9.50 -7.49
CA ARG A 168 -10.57 9.95 -8.69
C ARG A 168 -11.12 9.32 -9.96
N ALA A 169 -11.56 8.07 -9.90
CA ALA A 169 -12.24 7.37 -10.99
C ALA A 169 -13.69 7.83 -11.20
N GLY A 170 -14.26 8.59 -10.26
CA GLY A 170 -15.65 9.03 -10.31
C GLY A 170 -16.65 7.90 -10.08
N VAL A 171 -16.32 6.95 -9.21
CA VAL A 171 -17.15 5.78 -8.87
C VAL A 171 -17.30 5.63 -7.36
N ALA A 172 -18.38 4.97 -6.92
CA ALA A 172 -18.62 4.56 -5.53
C ALA A 172 -18.44 5.66 -4.47
N ASP A 173 -19.23 6.74 -4.55
CA ASP A 173 -19.28 7.80 -3.52
C ASP A 173 -19.52 7.26 -2.10
N ASP A 174 -20.28 6.16 -1.97
CA ASP A 174 -20.53 5.50 -0.69
C ASP A 174 -19.25 4.94 -0.06
N LEU A 175 -18.29 4.43 -0.87
CA LEU A 175 -16.99 3.96 -0.37
C LEU A 175 -16.17 5.14 0.16
N VAL A 176 -16.24 6.28 -0.53
CA VAL A 176 -15.61 7.53 -0.08
C VAL A 176 -16.21 7.99 1.25
N ALA A 177 -17.53 7.90 1.41
CA ALA A 177 -18.20 8.25 2.66
C ALA A 177 -17.77 7.33 3.82
N VAL A 178 -17.70 6.02 3.61
CA VAL A 178 -17.21 5.04 4.59
C VAL A 178 -15.77 5.37 5.02
N ALA A 179 -14.86 5.56 4.06
CA ALA A 179 -13.46 5.87 4.37
C ALA A 179 -13.29 7.21 5.10
N ARG A 180 -14.07 8.24 4.75
CA ARG A 180 -14.02 9.54 5.43
C ARG A 180 -14.46 9.45 6.89
N ARG A 181 -15.52 8.69 7.20
CA ARG A 181 -15.92 8.47 8.61
C ARG A 181 -14.80 7.80 9.42
N CYS A 182 -14.08 6.85 8.81
CA CYS A 182 -12.91 6.24 9.42
C CYS A 182 -11.78 7.26 9.62
N ALA A 183 -11.43 8.04 8.59
CA ALA A 183 -10.40 9.07 8.68
C ALA A 183 -10.73 10.15 9.73
N ASP A 184 -11.99 10.57 9.84
CA ASP A 184 -12.45 11.54 10.85
C ASP A 184 -12.32 10.99 12.27
N LEU A 185 -12.55 9.69 12.48
CA LEU A 185 -12.25 9.02 13.75
C LEU A 185 -10.75 9.09 14.07
N LEU A 186 -9.90 8.81 13.09
CA LEU A 186 -8.45 8.87 13.28
C LEU A 186 -7.97 10.29 13.63
N VAL A 187 -8.52 11.32 12.97
CA VAL A 187 -8.24 12.73 13.31
C VAL A 187 -8.64 13.04 14.74
N ARG A 188 -9.84 12.64 15.19
CA ARG A 188 -10.27 12.84 16.59
C ARG A 188 -9.38 12.10 17.59
N ARG A 189 -8.93 10.90 17.24
CA ARG A 189 -8.19 10.02 18.17
C ARG A 189 -6.71 10.35 18.27
N PHE A 190 -6.06 10.61 17.14
CA PHE A 190 -4.59 10.72 17.01
C PHE A 190 -4.13 12.12 16.59
N GLY A 191 -5.06 13.06 16.40
CA GLY A 191 -4.77 14.47 16.07
C GLY A 191 -4.02 15.22 17.17
N PRO A 192 -3.93 16.56 17.08
CA PRO A 192 -3.08 17.38 17.97
C PRO A 192 -3.32 17.17 19.47
N ASP A 193 -4.58 17.05 19.89
CA ASP A 193 -4.98 16.83 21.29
C ASP A 193 -5.23 15.34 21.62
N GLY A 194 -4.90 14.46 20.66
CA GLY A 194 -5.15 13.03 20.74
C GLY A 194 -3.99 12.22 21.34
N VAL A 195 -4.18 10.90 21.36
CA VAL A 195 -3.16 9.95 21.84
C VAL A 195 -1.98 9.94 20.87
N GLU A 196 -0.76 9.94 21.40
CA GLU A 196 0.44 9.68 20.59
C GLU A 196 0.52 8.20 20.25
N GLY A 197 0.63 7.89 18.96
CA GLY A 197 0.76 6.53 18.47
C GLY A 197 1.13 6.53 17.00
N VAL A 198 1.78 5.46 16.56
CA VAL A 198 2.10 5.22 15.15
C VAL A 198 1.80 3.77 14.82
N CYS A 199 1.41 3.48 13.59
CA CYS A 199 1.19 2.09 13.18
C CYS A 199 2.52 1.34 13.09
N GLY A 200 2.61 0.12 13.61
CA GLY A 200 3.76 -0.76 13.37
C GLY A 200 3.96 -1.12 11.89
N HIS A 201 2.97 -0.90 11.02
CA HIS A 201 3.13 -1.00 9.58
C HIS A 201 2.72 0.32 8.92
N PRO A 202 3.68 1.16 8.48
CA PRO A 202 3.39 2.36 7.70
C PRO A 202 2.54 2.06 6.47
N GLU A 203 1.64 2.99 6.14
CA GLU A 203 0.69 2.99 4.99
C GLU A 203 -0.27 4.18 5.16
N ILE A 204 -0.73 4.40 6.40
CA ILE A 204 -1.71 5.44 6.73
C ILE A 204 -1.23 6.85 6.39
N GLU A 205 0.08 7.09 6.44
CA GLU A 205 0.70 8.38 6.16
C GLU A 205 0.45 8.82 4.70
N THR A 206 0.72 7.93 3.73
CA THR A 206 0.46 8.23 2.32
C THR A 206 -1.03 8.29 2.04
N ALA A 207 -1.83 7.41 2.65
CA ALA A 207 -3.28 7.37 2.46
C ALA A 207 -3.96 8.68 2.90
N LEU A 208 -3.60 9.21 4.06
CA LEU A 208 -4.14 10.48 4.55
C LEU A 208 -3.71 11.69 3.70
N ALA A 209 -2.48 11.69 3.19
CA ALA A 209 -2.02 12.72 2.27
C ALA A 209 -2.77 12.70 0.94
N GLU A 210 -3.03 11.51 0.38
CA GLU A 210 -3.87 11.36 -0.81
C GLU A 210 -5.33 11.74 -0.57
N LEU A 211 -5.89 11.40 0.59
CA LEU A 211 -7.24 11.82 0.97
C LEU A 211 -7.34 13.34 1.13
N TYR A 212 -6.30 13.99 1.67
CA TYR A 212 -6.20 15.45 1.66
C TYR A 212 -6.20 16.01 0.24
N ARG A 213 -5.43 15.44 -0.70
CA ARG A 213 -5.40 15.88 -2.11
C ARG A 213 -6.77 15.79 -2.78
N VAL A 214 -7.57 14.77 -2.45
CA VAL A 214 -8.92 14.58 -2.98
C VAL A 214 -9.94 15.53 -2.34
N THR A 215 -9.86 15.75 -1.02
CA THR A 215 -10.93 16.42 -0.25
C THR A 215 -10.65 17.89 0.09
N GLY A 216 -9.38 18.31 0.04
CA GLY A 216 -8.91 19.58 0.58
C GLY A 216 -8.98 19.69 2.11
N HIS A 217 -9.37 18.62 2.83
CA HIS A 217 -9.58 18.67 4.28
C HIS A 217 -8.24 18.59 5.04
N ARG A 218 -7.72 19.76 5.41
CA ARG A 218 -6.39 19.94 6.01
C ARG A 218 -6.06 19.02 7.22
N PRO A 219 -7.00 18.71 8.13
CA PRO A 219 -6.73 17.79 9.25
C PRO A 219 -6.19 16.41 8.86
N TYR A 220 -6.49 15.91 7.65
CA TYR A 220 -5.90 14.66 7.18
C TYR A 220 -4.40 14.80 6.92
N LEU A 221 -3.96 15.88 6.27
CA LEU A 221 -2.53 16.17 6.04
C LEU A 221 -1.81 16.45 7.36
N ASP A 222 -2.44 17.17 8.29
CA ASP A 222 -1.84 17.45 9.59
C ASP A 222 -1.63 16.16 10.40
N LEU A 223 -2.59 15.22 10.33
CA LEU A 223 -2.44 13.91 10.94
C LEU A 223 -1.35 13.06 10.27
N ALA A 224 -1.28 13.04 8.94
CA ALA A 224 -0.20 12.38 8.21
C ALA A 224 1.18 12.93 8.63
N THR A 225 1.30 14.25 8.72
CA THR A 225 2.50 14.96 9.17
C THR A 225 2.88 14.56 10.60
N ARG A 226 1.89 14.47 11.49
CA ARG A 226 2.10 14.03 12.88
C ARG A 226 2.62 12.61 12.94
N PHE A 227 2.05 11.66 12.20
CA PHE A 227 2.55 10.28 12.17
C PHE A 227 4.00 10.19 11.67
N VAL A 228 4.35 10.91 10.60
CA VAL A 228 5.73 10.97 10.09
C VAL A 228 6.70 11.54 11.15
N LYS A 229 6.30 12.58 11.87
CA LYS A 229 7.15 13.23 12.90
C LYS A 229 7.27 12.42 14.19
N LEU A 230 6.23 11.67 14.57
CA LEU A 230 6.25 10.80 15.74
C LEU A 230 7.05 9.51 15.48
N ARG A 231 7.15 9.07 14.22
CA ARG A 231 7.95 7.90 13.83
C ARG A 231 9.42 8.11 14.24
N GLY A 232 9.99 7.11 14.92
CA GLY A 232 11.38 7.15 15.34
C GLY A 232 11.61 7.64 16.76
N THR A 233 10.54 7.86 17.52
CA THR A 233 10.59 8.32 18.93
C THR A 233 10.49 7.16 19.92
N GLY A 234 10.36 5.91 19.44
CA GLY A 234 10.30 4.71 20.27
C GLY A 234 8.92 4.43 20.88
N LEU A 235 7.86 5.07 20.38
CA LEU A 235 6.48 4.85 20.84
C LEU A 235 6.05 3.38 20.77
N LEU A 236 6.58 2.62 19.81
CA LEU A 236 6.25 1.21 19.65
C LEU A 236 6.88 0.29 20.71
N ALA A 237 7.82 0.79 21.52
CA ALA A 237 8.33 0.07 22.70
C ALA A 237 7.52 0.39 23.97
N ALA A 238 6.57 1.33 23.93
CA ALA A 238 5.82 1.72 25.11
C ALA A 238 5.07 0.53 25.72
N GLY A 239 5.31 0.26 27.00
CA GLY A 239 4.69 -0.85 27.72
C GLY A 239 5.30 -2.23 27.47
N LEU A 240 6.44 -2.32 26.76
CA LEU A 240 7.16 -3.58 26.52
C LEU A 240 8.50 -3.59 27.28
N PRO A 241 8.62 -4.29 28.42
CA PRO A 241 9.82 -4.27 29.26
C PRO A 241 11.09 -4.72 28.52
N ASP A 242 10.96 -5.72 27.64
CA ASP A 242 12.06 -6.29 26.85
C ASP A 242 12.14 -5.67 25.43
N GLY A 243 11.34 -4.64 25.17
CA GLY A 243 11.16 -4.07 23.83
C GLY A 243 10.36 -4.99 22.88
N PRO A 244 10.12 -4.55 21.64
CA PRO A 244 9.41 -5.35 20.66
C PRO A 244 10.27 -6.52 20.17
N ARG A 245 9.64 -7.68 19.94
CA ARG A 245 10.29 -8.93 19.51
C ARG A 245 11.26 -8.76 18.34
N PHE A 246 10.89 -7.93 17.36
CA PHE A 246 11.68 -7.70 16.14
C PHE A 246 12.64 -6.49 16.25
N GLY A 247 12.68 -5.83 17.41
CA GLY A 247 13.44 -4.60 17.63
C GLY A 247 12.84 -3.37 16.92
N LEU A 248 13.16 -2.17 17.40
CA LEU A 248 12.59 -0.92 16.85
C LEU A 248 13.03 -0.62 15.40
N ARG A 249 14.16 -1.20 14.96
CA ARG A 249 14.62 -1.06 13.56
C ARG A 249 13.65 -1.69 12.57
N TYR A 250 13.03 -2.82 12.90
CA TYR A 250 12.05 -3.49 12.06
C TYR A 250 10.88 -2.58 11.66
N TYR A 251 10.48 -1.71 12.60
CA TYR A 251 9.34 -0.79 12.50
C TYR A 251 9.73 0.64 12.10
N GLN A 252 11.02 0.88 11.80
CA GLN A 252 11.57 2.22 11.55
C GLN A 252 11.30 3.21 12.70
N ASP A 253 11.19 2.70 13.94
CA ASP A 253 10.85 3.49 15.12
C ASP A 253 12.05 3.68 16.08
N HIS A 254 13.25 3.46 15.56
CA HIS A 254 14.51 3.54 16.31
C HIS A 254 15.17 4.93 16.26
N LEU A 255 14.90 5.72 15.22
CA LEU A 255 15.40 7.07 15.01
C LEU A 255 14.37 7.88 14.20
N PRO A 256 14.22 9.19 14.47
CA PRO A 256 13.39 10.06 13.64
C PRO A 256 13.81 9.99 12.18
N VAL A 257 12.85 10.03 11.25
CA VAL A 257 13.14 9.83 9.83
C VAL A 257 14.09 10.89 9.28
N SER A 258 14.01 12.12 9.80
CA SER A 258 14.95 13.22 9.48
C SER A 258 16.40 12.93 9.89
N ALA A 259 16.61 12.09 10.90
CA ALA A 259 17.92 11.72 11.44
C ALA A 259 18.40 10.32 10.99
N ALA A 260 17.54 9.49 10.39
CA ALA A 260 17.90 8.15 9.96
C ALA A 260 18.99 8.20 8.86
N PRO A 261 20.13 7.49 9.04
CA PRO A 261 21.25 7.55 8.09
C PRO A 261 21.08 6.57 6.91
N GLU A 262 20.26 5.53 7.07
CA GLU A 262 20.09 4.46 6.09
C GLU A 262 18.70 3.83 6.18
N VAL A 263 18.28 3.17 5.09
CA VAL A 263 17.10 2.30 5.12
C VAL A 263 17.39 1.02 5.93
N THR A 264 16.41 0.58 6.72
CA THR A 264 16.56 -0.58 7.61
C THR A 264 15.22 -1.26 7.90
N GLY A 265 15.26 -2.40 8.59
CA GLY A 265 14.07 -3.15 8.98
C GLY A 265 13.31 -3.72 7.79
N HIS A 266 12.03 -4.02 8.01
CA HIS A 266 11.16 -4.61 7.00
C HIS A 266 11.05 -3.73 5.75
N ALA A 267 11.26 -4.32 4.57
CA ALA A 267 11.39 -3.57 3.32
C ALA A 267 10.11 -2.78 2.97
N VAL A 268 8.94 -3.43 2.97
CA VAL A 268 7.66 -2.76 2.65
C VAL A 268 7.35 -1.62 3.61
N ARG A 269 7.47 -1.84 4.94
CA ARG A 269 7.25 -0.81 5.96
C ARG A 269 8.09 0.43 5.71
N GLN A 270 9.39 0.24 5.49
CA GLN A 270 10.32 1.33 5.21
C GLN A 270 9.95 2.08 3.93
N LEU A 271 9.58 1.37 2.86
CA LEU A 271 9.27 1.97 1.56
C LEU A 271 7.92 2.71 1.56
N TYR A 272 6.89 2.16 2.23
CA TYR A 272 5.60 2.86 2.42
C TYR A 272 5.74 4.09 3.31
N LEU A 273 6.54 4.02 4.38
CA LEU A 273 6.86 5.20 5.19
C LEU A 273 7.51 6.30 4.33
N LEU A 274 8.43 5.93 3.44
CA LEU A 274 9.13 6.86 2.56
C LEU A 274 8.22 7.45 1.48
N ALA A 275 7.27 6.68 0.96
CA ALA A 275 6.22 7.20 0.09
C ALA A 275 5.38 8.28 0.81
N GLY A 276 4.88 7.98 2.01
CA GLY A 276 4.12 8.94 2.81
C GLY A 276 4.93 10.16 3.28
N LEU A 277 6.23 9.98 3.54
CA LEU A 277 7.13 11.07 3.90
C LEU A 277 7.32 12.05 2.73
N VAL A 278 7.48 11.57 1.49
CA VAL A 278 7.53 12.45 0.32
C VAL A 278 6.21 13.18 0.14
N ASP A 279 5.07 12.49 0.31
CA ASP A 279 3.76 13.12 0.21
C ASP A 279 3.58 14.27 1.21
N VAL A 280 3.96 14.04 2.47
CA VAL A 280 3.95 15.08 3.51
C VAL A 280 4.92 16.21 3.16
N ALA A 281 6.16 15.88 2.78
CA ALA A 281 7.20 16.87 2.48
C ALA A 281 6.76 17.85 1.39
N VAL A 282 6.19 17.34 0.29
CA VAL A 282 5.80 18.20 -0.83
C VAL A 282 4.57 19.05 -0.53
N GLU A 283 3.58 18.53 0.20
CA GLU A 283 2.35 19.27 0.53
C GLU A 283 2.54 20.27 1.67
N THR A 284 3.56 20.07 2.51
CA THR A 284 3.90 20.98 3.62
C THR A 284 5.08 21.90 3.33
N GLU A 285 5.65 21.80 2.12
CA GLU A 285 6.86 22.52 1.70
C GLU A 285 8.08 22.28 2.64
N ASP A 286 8.15 21.09 3.25
CA ASP A 286 9.19 20.72 4.21
C ASP A 286 10.42 20.15 3.48
N ALA A 287 11.37 21.03 3.19
CA ALA A 287 12.62 20.67 2.52
C ALA A 287 13.49 19.69 3.31
N GLU A 288 13.46 19.73 4.65
CA GLU A 288 14.25 18.84 5.49
C GLU A 288 13.76 17.39 5.37
N LEU A 289 12.43 17.20 5.34
CA LEU A 289 11.85 15.87 5.07
C LEU A 289 12.19 15.39 3.66
N LEU A 290 12.11 16.27 2.64
CA LEU A 290 12.47 15.88 1.28
C LEU A 290 13.95 15.48 1.17
N ASP A 291 14.85 16.19 1.84
CA ASP A 291 16.28 15.87 1.91
C ASP A 291 16.55 14.56 2.67
N ALA A 292 15.77 14.27 3.72
CA ALA A 292 15.82 12.97 4.39
C ALA A 292 15.42 11.83 3.45
N SER A 293 14.38 12.02 2.63
CA SER A 293 14.00 11.07 1.58
C SER A 293 15.15 10.83 0.59
N ARG A 294 15.79 11.90 0.10
CA ARG A 294 16.95 11.81 -0.82
C ARG A 294 18.10 11.00 -0.22
N ARG A 295 18.46 11.27 1.04
CA ARG A 295 19.52 10.52 1.74
C ARG A 295 19.19 9.04 1.88
N LEU A 296 17.95 8.73 2.26
CA LEU A 296 17.50 7.34 2.41
C LEU A 296 17.38 6.65 1.05
N TRP A 297 17.05 7.39 -0.02
CA TRP A 297 17.11 6.91 -1.40
C TRP A 297 18.52 6.52 -1.79
N ASP A 298 19.51 7.39 -1.54
CA ASP A 298 20.92 7.07 -1.83
C ASP A 298 21.38 5.82 -1.06
N SER A 299 21.00 5.69 0.21
CA SER A 299 21.29 4.47 0.99
C SER A 299 20.72 3.21 0.34
N ALA A 300 19.44 3.23 -0.05
CA ALA A 300 18.77 2.09 -0.67
C ALA A 300 19.41 1.73 -2.01
N PHE A 301 19.39 2.66 -2.97
CA PHE A 301 19.69 2.36 -4.38
C PHE A 301 21.19 2.25 -4.67
N GLN A 302 22.06 2.85 -3.86
CA GLN A 302 23.51 2.73 -4.06
C GLN A 302 24.10 1.47 -3.39
N THR A 303 23.45 0.93 -2.36
CA THR A 303 24.07 -0.13 -1.54
C THR A 303 23.18 -1.32 -1.19
N LYS A 304 21.85 -1.23 -1.29
CA LYS A 304 20.91 -2.27 -0.80
C LYS A 304 19.85 -2.69 -1.82
N THR A 305 20.07 -2.43 -3.10
CA THR A 305 19.14 -2.80 -4.19
C THR A 305 19.74 -3.85 -5.11
N TYR A 306 18.98 -4.92 -5.36
CA TYR A 306 19.37 -5.99 -6.28
C TYR A 306 19.41 -5.51 -7.73
N ILE A 307 20.10 -6.24 -8.61
CA ILE A 307 20.14 -5.93 -10.06
C ILE A 307 18.74 -5.81 -10.69
N THR A 308 17.74 -6.49 -10.11
CA THR A 308 16.33 -6.47 -10.51
C THR A 308 15.52 -5.27 -10.01
N GLY A 309 16.13 -4.35 -9.25
CA GLY A 309 15.44 -3.23 -8.58
C GLY A 309 14.70 -3.65 -7.30
N ALA A 310 14.75 -4.93 -6.92
CA ALA A 310 14.10 -5.44 -5.71
C ALA A 310 14.89 -5.12 -4.43
N HIS A 311 14.18 -5.12 -3.30
CA HIS A 311 14.71 -4.81 -1.96
C HIS A 311 14.35 -5.90 -0.95
N GLY A 312 15.11 -5.99 0.14
CA GLY A 312 14.95 -7.02 1.18
C GLY A 312 15.88 -8.21 0.94
N SER A 313 17.08 -8.14 1.50
CA SER A 313 18.10 -9.18 1.32
C SER A 313 18.08 -10.28 2.38
N ARG A 314 17.23 -10.13 3.40
CA ARG A 314 17.08 -11.10 4.50
C ARG A 314 15.65 -11.65 4.51
N HIS A 315 15.51 -12.98 4.41
CA HIS A 315 14.23 -13.66 4.70
C HIS A 315 13.79 -13.40 6.14
N ARG A 316 14.75 -13.39 7.07
CA ARG A 316 14.47 -13.00 8.45
C ARG A 316 13.92 -11.58 8.46
N ASP A 317 12.69 -11.46 8.92
CA ASP A 317 11.96 -10.21 9.10
C ASP A 317 11.71 -9.43 7.79
N GLU A 318 11.86 -10.09 6.63
CA GLU A 318 11.57 -9.52 5.29
C GLU A 318 12.32 -8.18 5.08
N ALA A 319 13.58 -8.13 5.53
CA ALA A 319 14.25 -6.89 5.89
C ALA A 319 15.40 -6.50 4.95
N PHE A 320 15.69 -5.20 4.94
CA PHE A 320 16.96 -4.69 4.44
C PHE A 320 18.13 -5.30 5.23
N GLY A 321 19.18 -5.71 4.52
CA GLY A 321 20.46 -6.09 5.09
C GLY A 321 21.40 -4.90 5.31
N ASP A 322 22.66 -5.23 5.58
CA ASP A 322 23.75 -4.26 5.67
C ASP A 322 24.10 -3.74 4.25
N PRO A 323 24.78 -2.59 4.12
CA PRO A 323 25.26 -2.13 2.82
C PRO A 323 26.05 -3.22 2.08
N TYR A 324 25.69 -3.46 0.81
CA TYR A 324 26.24 -4.49 -0.07
C TYR A 324 25.95 -5.95 0.33
N GLU A 325 25.08 -6.18 1.33
CA GLU A 325 24.55 -7.51 1.65
C GLU A 325 23.42 -7.85 0.65
N LEU A 326 23.80 -8.40 -0.51
CA LEU A 326 22.88 -8.77 -1.58
C LEU A 326 23.13 -10.21 -2.07
N PRO A 327 22.96 -11.24 -1.20
CA PRO A 327 23.09 -12.63 -1.61
C PRO A 327 22.01 -12.99 -2.65
N PRO A 328 22.36 -13.61 -3.78
CA PRO A 328 21.39 -13.89 -4.86
C PRO A 328 20.42 -15.03 -4.53
N ASP A 329 20.85 -16.00 -3.72
CA ASP A 329 20.12 -17.23 -3.42
C ASP A 329 19.21 -17.14 -2.19
N ARG A 330 19.49 -16.19 -1.29
CA ARG A 330 18.67 -15.89 -0.10
C ARG A 330 18.03 -14.50 -0.17
N ALA A 331 17.90 -13.95 -1.36
CA ALA A 331 17.18 -12.70 -1.56
C ALA A 331 15.71 -12.90 -1.23
N TYR A 332 15.17 -12.13 -0.27
CA TYR A 332 13.74 -12.09 -0.05
C TYR A 332 13.07 -11.35 -1.21
N ALA A 333 13.56 -10.15 -1.55
CA ALA A 333 13.17 -9.43 -2.76
C ALA A 333 11.65 -9.42 -2.97
N GLU A 334 10.91 -9.02 -1.93
CA GLU A 334 9.46 -9.18 -1.87
C GLU A 334 8.77 -8.42 -3.01
N THR A 335 7.73 -9.03 -3.60
CA THR A 335 6.90 -8.39 -4.62
C THR A 335 6.26 -7.09 -4.12
N CYS A 336 5.75 -7.04 -2.88
CA CYS A 336 5.24 -5.79 -2.31
C CYS A 336 6.32 -4.73 -2.14
N ALA A 337 7.56 -5.11 -1.81
CA ALA A 337 8.66 -4.16 -1.70
C ALA A 337 9.06 -3.60 -3.07
N ALA A 338 8.98 -4.41 -4.13
CA ALA A 338 9.17 -3.94 -5.50
C ALA A 338 8.11 -2.89 -5.91
N ILE A 339 6.84 -3.12 -5.55
CA ILE A 339 5.73 -2.18 -5.80
C ILE A 339 5.90 -0.90 -4.96
N ALA A 340 6.23 -1.03 -3.67
CA ALA A 340 6.48 0.11 -2.79
C ALA A 340 7.66 0.97 -3.27
N SER A 341 8.72 0.34 -3.78
CA SER A 341 9.86 1.01 -4.43
C SER A 341 9.44 1.79 -5.67
N PHE A 342 8.58 1.21 -6.52
CA PHE A 342 8.00 1.91 -7.67
C PHE A 342 7.19 3.14 -7.22
N GLN A 343 6.32 2.98 -6.21
CA GLN A 343 5.48 4.06 -5.68
C GLN A 343 6.29 5.20 -5.03
N TRP A 344 7.38 4.88 -4.34
CA TRP A 344 8.28 5.88 -3.76
C TRP A 344 9.06 6.61 -4.84
N ASN A 345 9.63 5.90 -5.82
CA ASN A 345 10.32 6.55 -6.94
C ASN A 345 9.40 7.43 -7.77
N TRP A 346 8.13 7.03 -7.97
CA TRP A 346 7.16 7.88 -8.65
C TRP A 346 6.99 9.24 -7.94
N ARG A 347 6.81 9.22 -6.62
CA ARG A 347 6.71 10.44 -5.81
C ARG A 347 7.98 11.27 -5.85
N MET A 348 9.15 10.63 -5.78
CA MET A 348 10.43 11.30 -5.90
C MET A 348 10.61 11.95 -7.27
N LEU A 349 10.23 11.27 -8.36
CA LEU A 349 10.26 11.81 -9.72
C LEU A 349 9.35 13.04 -9.86
N LEU A 350 8.12 12.96 -9.34
CA LEU A 350 7.19 14.08 -9.33
C LEU A 350 7.76 15.27 -8.54
N ALA A 351 8.34 15.01 -7.37
CA ALA A 351 8.89 16.04 -6.48
C ALA A 351 10.15 16.71 -7.07
N THR A 352 11.08 15.94 -7.62
CA THR A 352 12.44 16.42 -7.96
C THR A 352 12.72 16.55 -9.45
N GLY A 353 12.02 15.80 -10.30
CA GLY A 353 12.30 15.73 -11.74
C GLY A 353 13.60 15.01 -12.08
N GLU A 354 14.24 14.33 -11.12
CA GLU A 354 15.50 13.63 -11.33
C GLU A 354 15.28 12.28 -12.03
N HIS A 355 15.87 12.12 -13.22
CA HIS A 355 15.72 10.92 -14.07
C HIS A 355 16.08 9.60 -13.37
N ARG A 356 17.02 9.60 -12.41
CA ARG A 356 17.42 8.40 -11.65
C ARG A 356 16.24 7.69 -10.97
N HIS A 357 15.19 8.42 -10.62
CA HIS A 357 13.97 7.83 -10.07
C HIS A 357 13.16 7.08 -11.14
N ALA A 358 13.08 7.63 -12.35
CA ALA A 358 12.47 6.96 -13.50
C ALA A 358 13.26 5.72 -13.93
N ASP A 359 14.60 5.78 -13.91
CA ASP A 359 15.47 4.64 -14.21
C ASP A 359 15.20 3.47 -13.24
N GLU A 360 15.06 3.75 -11.95
CA GLU A 360 14.76 2.73 -10.94
C GLU A 360 13.30 2.24 -11.01
N MET A 361 12.34 3.09 -11.41
CA MET A 361 10.98 2.65 -11.75
C MET A 361 11.00 1.66 -12.92
N GLU A 362 11.70 1.99 -14.01
CA GLU A 362 11.84 1.11 -15.17
C GLU A 362 12.49 -0.23 -14.77
N ARG A 363 13.61 -0.17 -14.06
CA ARG A 363 14.34 -1.35 -13.60
C ARG A 363 13.46 -2.29 -12.78
N VAL A 364 12.75 -1.78 -11.77
CA VAL A 364 11.91 -2.63 -10.94
C VAL A 364 10.66 -3.13 -11.67
N LEU A 365 10.07 -2.30 -12.55
CA LEU A 365 8.88 -2.66 -13.33
C LEU A 365 9.18 -3.83 -14.29
N TYR A 366 10.26 -3.74 -15.06
CA TYR A 366 10.61 -4.74 -16.07
C TYR A 366 11.37 -5.95 -15.51
N ASN A 367 11.74 -5.95 -14.22
CA ASN A 367 12.42 -7.07 -13.58
C ASN A 367 11.62 -7.58 -12.37
N GLY A 368 11.74 -6.94 -11.21
CA GLY A 368 11.10 -7.42 -9.97
C GLY A 368 9.58 -7.61 -10.07
N ILE A 369 8.87 -6.66 -10.68
CA ILE A 369 7.41 -6.70 -10.81
C ILE A 369 6.99 -7.65 -11.95
N ALA A 370 7.61 -7.54 -13.12
CA ALA A 370 7.34 -8.43 -14.25
C ALA A 370 7.60 -9.91 -13.91
N GLY A 371 8.69 -10.17 -13.18
CA GLY A 371 9.08 -11.49 -12.70
C GLY A 371 8.14 -12.07 -11.66
N ALA A 372 7.42 -11.24 -10.90
CA ALA A 372 6.53 -11.71 -9.84
C ALA A 372 5.26 -12.38 -10.36
N THR A 373 4.79 -12.07 -11.57
CA THR A 373 3.50 -12.57 -12.09
C THR A 373 3.69 -13.58 -13.23
N ALA A 374 3.04 -14.73 -13.14
CA ALA A 374 3.03 -15.71 -14.22
C ALA A 374 2.33 -15.18 -15.48
N THR A 375 2.62 -15.81 -16.62
CA THR A 375 2.00 -15.44 -17.90
C THR A 375 0.49 -15.68 -17.94
N ASP A 376 -0.03 -16.52 -17.06
CA ASP A 376 -1.47 -16.79 -16.90
C ASP A 376 -2.19 -15.76 -16.02
N GLY A 377 -1.46 -14.87 -15.35
CA GLY A 377 -2.00 -13.85 -14.43
C GLY A 377 -2.58 -14.39 -13.12
N ARG A 378 -2.39 -15.68 -12.80
CA ARG A 378 -3.03 -16.35 -11.65
C ARG A 378 -2.05 -17.04 -10.70
N HIS A 379 -0.76 -17.00 -11.01
CA HIS A 379 0.30 -17.48 -10.12
C HIS A 379 1.32 -16.37 -9.87
N PHE A 380 1.75 -16.24 -8.63
CA PHE A 380 2.58 -15.13 -8.16
C PHE A 380 3.79 -15.63 -7.38
N PHE A 381 4.83 -14.81 -7.32
CA PHE A 381 5.88 -14.93 -6.31
C PHE A 381 5.61 -13.97 -5.15
N TYR A 382 5.84 -14.44 -3.92
CA TYR A 382 5.97 -13.57 -2.75
C TYR A 382 7.39 -13.00 -2.71
N SER A 383 8.39 -13.88 -2.65
CA SER A 383 9.82 -13.55 -2.76
C SER A 383 10.37 -13.83 -4.16
N ASN A 384 11.33 -13.02 -4.60
CA ASN A 384 11.88 -13.07 -5.97
C ASN A 384 13.41 -13.31 -5.96
N PRO A 385 13.88 -14.55 -5.70
CA PRO A 385 15.31 -14.84 -5.62
C PRO A 385 16.00 -14.71 -6.98
N LEU A 386 17.30 -14.36 -6.98
CA LEU A 386 18.13 -14.23 -8.19
C LEU A 386 18.85 -15.53 -8.54
N GLN A 387 18.92 -16.48 -7.60
CA GLN A 387 19.45 -17.81 -7.81
C GLN A 387 18.55 -18.85 -7.13
N LEU A 388 17.94 -19.72 -7.94
CA LEU A 388 17.23 -20.90 -7.43
C LEU A 388 18.20 -22.09 -7.38
N ARG A 389 18.46 -22.63 -6.18
CA ARG A 389 19.34 -23.79 -6.00
C ARG A 389 18.65 -25.07 -6.48
N THR A 390 19.41 -25.99 -7.10
CA THR A 390 18.91 -27.32 -7.46
C THR A 390 18.40 -28.05 -6.22
N GLY A 391 17.17 -28.57 -6.28
CA GLY A 391 16.54 -29.29 -5.17
C GLY A 391 15.88 -28.39 -4.11
N HIS A 392 15.84 -27.07 -4.31
CA HIS A 392 15.01 -26.19 -3.49
C HIS A 392 13.53 -26.49 -3.75
N ASP A 393 12.83 -27.06 -2.76
CA ASP A 393 11.42 -27.44 -2.91
C ASP A 393 10.48 -26.23 -2.83
N GLY A 394 10.91 -25.14 -2.20
CA GLY A 394 10.14 -23.91 -2.06
C GLY A 394 8.99 -24.00 -1.06
N SER A 395 9.07 -24.93 -0.10
CA SER A 395 8.02 -25.16 0.89
C SER A 395 8.13 -24.26 2.14
N ASP A 396 9.27 -23.61 2.35
CA ASP A 396 9.57 -22.80 3.55
C ASP A 396 9.83 -21.31 3.21
N GLU A 397 9.79 -20.46 4.24
CA GLU A 397 10.19 -19.03 4.22
C GLU A 397 9.50 -18.15 3.16
N ASP A 398 8.28 -18.53 2.73
CA ASP A 398 7.57 -17.90 1.60
C ASP A 398 8.48 -17.73 0.36
N ALA A 399 9.35 -18.73 0.15
CA ALA A 399 10.41 -18.79 -0.85
C ALA A 399 10.15 -19.83 -1.93
N PRO A 400 9.04 -19.75 -2.69
CA PRO A 400 8.66 -20.87 -3.52
C PRO A 400 9.55 -20.98 -4.76
N SER A 401 9.77 -22.22 -5.18
CA SER A 401 10.55 -22.57 -6.38
C SER A 401 9.80 -22.28 -7.68
N VAL A 402 8.49 -22.13 -7.59
CA VAL A 402 7.57 -21.79 -8.67
C VAL A 402 6.55 -20.78 -8.16
N ARG A 403 5.91 -20.05 -9.08
CA ARG A 403 4.84 -19.14 -8.71
C ARG A 403 3.61 -19.93 -8.20
N LEU A 404 2.98 -19.44 -7.13
CA LEU A 404 1.85 -20.09 -6.46
C LEU A 404 0.56 -19.28 -6.65
N PRO A 405 -0.62 -19.93 -6.60
CA PRO A 405 -1.89 -19.22 -6.77
C PRO A 405 -2.28 -18.39 -5.55
N SER A 406 -1.75 -18.70 -4.36
CA SER A 406 -2.05 -18.01 -3.12
C SER A 406 -1.01 -18.28 -2.03
N TYR A 407 -0.97 -17.41 -1.03
CA TYR A 407 -0.17 -17.52 0.20
C TYR A 407 -1.08 -17.32 1.41
N SER A 408 -0.61 -17.68 2.61
CA SER A 408 -1.32 -17.37 3.86
C SER A 408 -1.43 -15.86 4.09
N CYS A 409 -0.40 -15.11 3.72
CA CYS A 409 -0.39 -13.66 3.61
C CYS A 409 -0.67 -13.26 2.15
N PHE A 410 -1.92 -12.93 1.82
CA PHE A 410 -2.35 -12.65 0.44
C PHE A 410 -2.06 -11.20 0.00
N CYS A 411 -0.99 -10.59 0.51
CA CYS A 411 -0.69 -9.17 0.28
C CYS A 411 -0.26 -8.87 -1.18
N CYS A 412 0.47 -9.78 -1.83
CA CYS A 412 1.13 -9.54 -3.12
C CYS A 412 0.15 -9.45 -4.31
N PRO A 413 -0.77 -10.41 -4.52
CA PRO A 413 -1.64 -10.41 -5.70
C PRO A 413 -2.53 -9.16 -5.83
N PRO A 414 -3.27 -8.69 -4.80
CA PRO A 414 -4.07 -7.49 -4.93
C PRO A 414 -3.20 -6.21 -5.03
N ASN A 415 -1.97 -6.23 -4.52
CA ASN A 415 -1.02 -5.12 -4.69
C ASN A 415 -0.54 -5.02 -6.15
N LEU A 416 -0.26 -6.16 -6.80
CA LEU A 416 -0.01 -6.22 -8.25
C LEU A 416 -1.23 -5.75 -9.05
N ALA A 417 -2.44 -6.14 -8.61
CA ALA A 417 -3.67 -5.80 -9.30
C ALA A 417 -3.92 -4.29 -9.35
N ARG A 418 -3.77 -3.58 -8.22
CA ARG A 418 -3.94 -2.13 -8.17
C ARG A 418 -2.87 -1.37 -8.95
N LEU A 419 -1.62 -1.86 -8.95
CA LEU A 419 -0.55 -1.26 -9.72
C LEU A 419 -0.84 -1.37 -11.22
N MET A 420 -1.16 -2.57 -11.72
CA MET A 420 -1.42 -2.78 -13.15
C MET A 420 -2.71 -2.09 -13.63
N ALA A 421 -3.71 -1.95 -12.76
CA ALA A 421 -4.95 -1.20 -13.09
C ALA A 421 -4.70 0.31 -13.25
N SER A 422 -3.63 0.84 -12.65
CA SER A 422 -3.31 2.27 -12.62
C SER A 422 -1.99 2.67 -13.28
N ILE A 423 -1.27 1.72 -13.89
CA ILE A 423 0.09 1.90 -14.42
C ILE A 423 0.26 3.01 -15.47
N GLN A 424 -0.84 3.50 -16.07
CA GLN A 424 -0.87 4.60 -17.02
C GLN A 424 -0.82 6.01 -16.40
N GLY A 425 -1.02 6.14 -15.07
CA GLY A 425 -1.12 7.43 -14.38
C GLY A 425 -0.29 7.55 -13.11
#